data_AF-A0A671NC29-F1
#
_entry.id   AF-A0A671NC29-F1
#
_cell.length_a   1.000
_cell.length_b   1.000
_cell.length_c   1.000
_cell.angle_alpha   90.00
_cell.angle_beta   90.00
_cell.angle_gamma   90.00
#
_symmetry.space_group_name_H-M   'P 1'
#
loop_
_entity.id
_entity.type
_entity.pdbx_description
1 polymer ?
#
loop_
_entity_poly.entity_id
_entity_poly.type
_entity_poly.pdbx_seq_one_letter_code
_entity_poly.pdbx_strand_id
1 'polypeptide(L)'
;MQQQSRQPDLVEGSLPVFVFPTELVFYADEQASHKQVLTLYNPYEFALKFKVLCTAPNKYTVVDATGAVKPQCCVDIVIRHRDVRACHYRVIDKFRLQVSEQSQRKALGRKEVIATLLPSAAQEQPQVRPQEEERSMKEQLADRVFFEQTAFQTGAFHTFLLLLNTLF
;
A
#
# COMPACT_ATOMS: atom_id res chain seq x y z
N MET A 1 1.18 -49.99 -4.42
CA MET A 1 0.39 -48.88 -3.88
C MET A 1 0.91 -47.59 -4.51
N GLN A 2 0.17 -46.99 -5.44
CA GLN A 2 0.58 -45.73 -6.05
C GLN A 2 0.19 -44.60 -5.08
N GLN A 3 1.19 -43.92 -4.52
CA GLN A 3 0.98 -42.69 -3.76
C GLN A 3 0.52 -41.61 -4.75
N GLN A 4 -0.79 -41.43 -4.85
CA GLN A 4 -1.38 -40.30 -5.52
C GLN A 4 -1.04 -39.07 -4.68
N SER A 5 -0.09 -38.26 -5.16
CA SER A 5 0.30 -37.01 -4.53
C SER A 5 -0.97 -36.17 -4.36
N ARG A 6 -1.45 -36.03 -3.12
CA ARG A 6 -2.52 -35.10 -2.77
C ARG A 6 -2.02 -33.70 -3.07
N GLN A 7 -2.31 -33.21 -4.27
CA GLN A 7 -2.24 -31.78 -4.51
C GLN A 7 -3.24 -31.13 -3.55
N PRO A 8 -2.83 -30.13 -2.76
CA PRO A 8 -3.77 -29.41 -1.91
C PRO A 8 -4.86 -28.82 -2.81
N ASP A 9 -6.12 -29.06 -2.47
CA ASP A 9 -7.26 -28.46 -3.18
C ASP A 9 -7.12 -26.93 -3.07
N LEU A 10 -6.68 -26.30 -4.16
CA LEU A 10 -6.56 -24.85 -4.22
C LEU A 10 -7.97 -24.26 -4.17
N VAL A 11 -8.31 -23.69 -3.01
CA VAL A 11 -9.60 -23.04 -2.79
C VAL A 11 -9.71 -21.81 -3.69
N GLU A 12 -10.89 -21.59 -4.28
CA GLU A 12 -11.11 -20.43 -5.15
C GLU A 12 -10.80 -19.11 -4.42
N GLY A 13 -9.99 -18.27 -5.06
CA GLY A 13 -9.66 -16.93 -4.56
C GLY A 13 -8.65 -16.89 -3.41
N SER A 14 -8.11 -18.02 -2.95
CA SER A 14 -7.11 -18.04 -1.87
C SER A 14 -5.66 -18.01 -2.38
N LEU A 15 -5.41 -18.24 -3.67
CA LEU A 15 -4.06 -18.26 -4.23
C LEU A 15 -3.46 -16.84 -4.22
N PRO A 16 -2.35 -16.61 -3.50
CA PRO A 16 -1.64 -15.34 -3.56
C PRO A 16 -1.20 -14.99 -4.98
N VAL A 17 -1.20 -13.71 -5.33
CA VAL A 17 -0.76 -13.25 -6.65
C VAL A 17 0.32 -12.19 -6.45
N PHE A 18 1.49 -12.46 -7.01
CA PHE A 18 2.70 -11.66 -6.81
C PHE A 18 2.95 -10.79 -8.02
N VAL A 19 2.92 -9.47 -7.82
CA VAL A 19 3.11 -8.48 -8.89
C VAL A 19 4.05 -7.38 -8.46
N PHE A 20 4.75 -6.79 -9.42
CA PHE A 20 5.58 -5.61 -9.22
C PHE A 20 5.46 -4.67 -10.43
N PRO A 21 5.31 -3.35 -10.23
CA PRO A 21 5.11 -2.66 -8.96
C PRO A 21 3.71 -2.93 -8.36
N THR A 22 3.52 -2.59 -7.07
CA THR A 22 2.21 -2.78 -6.40
C THR A 22 1.19 -1.68 -6.74
N GLU A 23 1.65 -0.59 -7.34
CA GLU A 23 0.88 0.55 -7.82
C GLU A 23 1.56 1.15 -9.05
N LEU A 24 0.79 1.89 -9.86
CA LEU A 24 1.25 2.53 -11.08
C LEU A 24 0.97 4.03 -11.00
N VAL A 25 2.01 4.85 -11.11
CA VAL A 25 1.89 6.31 -11.06
C VAL A 25 2.32 6.91 -12.39
N PHE A 26 1.36 7.51 -13.09
CA PHE A 26 1.58 8.20 -14.36
C PHE A 26 1.66 9.70 -14.08
N TYR A 27 2.43 10.44 -14.87
CA TYR A 27 2.53 11.90 -14.78
C TYR A 27 2.16 12.56 -16.10
N ALA A 28 1.40 13.64 -16.04
CA ALA A 28 0.95 14.34 -17.23
C ALA A 28 2.10 15.04 -17.98
N ASP A 29 3.10 15.54 -17.25
CA ASP A 29 4.29 16.22 -17.79
C ASP A 29 5.44 15.27 -18.16
N GLU A 30 5.39 14.00 -17.75
CA GLU A 30 6.44 13.02 -18.03
C GLU A 30 5.94 11.91 -18.97
N GLN A 31 6.18 12.07 -20.27
CA GLN A 31 5.70 11.10 -21.28
C GLN A 31 6.27 9.68 -21.12
N ALA A 32 7.48 9.54 -20.54
CA ALA A 32 8.07 8.23 -20.26
C ALA A 32 7.22 7.42 -19.27
N SER A 33 6.56 8.09 -18.31
CA SER A 33 5.68 7.45 -17.33
C SER A 33 4.42 6.87 -17.97
N HIS A 34 3.98 7.36 -19.14
CA HIS A 34 2.74 6.95 -19.82
C HIS A 34 2.74 5.48 -20.26
N LYS A 35 3.90 4.83 -20.28
CA LYS A 35 4.06 3.40 -20.51
C LYS A 35 4.74 2.78 -19.29
N GLN A 36 4.03 1.92 -18.58
CA GLN A 36 4.58 1.16 -17.47
C GLN A 36 4.54 -0.34 -17.73
N VAL A 37 5.41 -1.04 -17.02
CA VAL A 37 5.50 -2.50 -17.04
C VAL A 37 5.06 -3.02 -15.68
N LEU A 38 4.07 -3.90 -15.69
CA LEU A 38 3.65 -4.66 -14.52
C LEU A 38 4.11 -6.11 -14.70
N THR A 39 5.00 -6.57 -13.85
CA THR A 39 5.52 -7.93 -13.86
C THR A 39 4.67 -8.82 -12.95
N LEU A 40 4.16 -9.92 -13.48
CA LEU A 40 3.49 -10.99 -12.72
C LEU A 40 4.49 -12.14 -12.50
N TYR A 41 4.69 -12.53 -11.25
CA TYR A 41 5.55 -13.65 -10.87
C TYR A 41 4.73 -14.91 -10.58
N ASN A 42 5.20 -16.03 -11.10
CA ASN A 42 4.66 -17.35 -10.79
C ASN A 42 5.67 -18.14 -9.95
N PRO A 43 5.57 -18.11 -8.60
CA PRO A 43 6.42 -18.90 -7.72
C PRO A 43 5.95 -20.35 -7.59
N TYR A 44 4.90 -20.76 -8.29
CA TYR A 44 4.30 -22.08 -8.16
C TYR A 44 4.94 -23.08 -9.13
N GLU A 45 4.76 -24.37 -8.82
CA GLU A 45 5.20 -25.51 -9.63
C GLU A 45 4.27 -25.83 -10.81
N PHE A 46 3.25 -25.01 -11.05
CA PHE A 46 2.28 -25.18 -12.13
C PHE A 46 2.12 -23.89 -12.95
N ALA A 47 1.71 -24.03 -14.21
CA ALA A 47 1.51 -22.89 -15.09
C ALA A 47 0.25 -22.10 -14.70
N LEU A 48 0.39 -20.78 -14.60
CA LEU A 48 -0.72 -19.86 -14.40
C LEU A 48 -1.25 -19.36 -15.73
N LYS A 49 -2.57 -19.33 -15.89
CA LYS A 49 -3.24 -18.44 -16.84
C LYS A 49 -3.62 -17.16 -16.12
N PHE A 50 -3.46 -16.02 -16.78
CA PHE A 50 -3.85 -14.73 -16.21
C PHE A 50 -4.79 -13.95 -17.12
N LYS A 51 -5.59 -13.10 -16.50
CA LYS A 51 -6.42 -12.08 -17.15
C LYS A 51 -6.35 -10.78 -16.35
N VAL A 52 -6.17 -9.67 -17.06
CA VAL A 52 -6.18 -8.32 -16.51
C VAL A 52 -7.52 -7.67 -16.86
N LEU A 53 -8.21 -7.16 -15.85
CA LEU A 53 -9.40 -6.33 -15.99
C LEU A 53 -9.05 -4.90 -15.59
N CYS A 54 -9.67 -3.90 -16.22
CA CYS A 54 -9.46 -2.49 -15.94
C CYS A 54 -10.80 -1.81 -15.67
N THR A 55 -10.84 -0.91 -14.70
CA THR A 55 -12.03 -0.11 -14.35
C THR A 55 -12.24 1.07 -15.30
N ALA A 56 -11.21 1.52 -16.01
CA ALA A 56 -11.27 2.64 -16.95
C ALA A 56 -10.64 2.30 -18.32
N PRO A 57 -11.25 1.39 -19.10
CA PRO A 57 -10.70 0.94 -20.39
C PRO A 57 -10.54 2.07 -21.43
N ASN A 58 -11.25 3.19 -21.27
CA ASN A 58 -11.10 4.35 -22.16
C ASN A 58 -9.80 5.13 -21.91
N LYS A 59 -9.25 5.08 -20.68
CA LYS A 59 -8.03 5.80 -20.30
C LYS A 59 -6.77 5.00 -20.58
N TYR A 60 -6.87 3.67 -20.63
CA TYR A 60 -5.72 2.78 -20.66
C TYR A 60 -5.75 1.81 -21.84
N THR A 61 -4.58 1.30 -22.18
CA THR A 61 -4.45 0.10 -23.00
C THR A 61 -3.51 -0.87 -22.33
N VAL A 62 -3.96 -2.11 -22.20
CA VAL A 62 -3.18 -3.21 -21.67
C VAL A 62 -2.78 -4.09 -22.86
N VAL A 63 -1.48 -4.16 -23.14
CA VAL A 63 -0.94 -5.07 -24.15
C VAL A 63 -1.02 -6.48 -23.59
N ASP A 64 -1.57 -7.40 -24.37
CA ASP A 64 -1.74 -8.81 -24.00
C ASP A 64 -2.38 -8.98 -22.62
N ALA A 65 -3.59 -8.42 -22.46
CA ALA A 65 -4.36 -8.47 -21.21
C ALA A 65 -4.70 -9.89 -20.72
N THR A 66 -4.41 -10.92 -21.51
CA THR A 66 -4.54 -12.33 -21.14
C THR A 66 -3.32 -13.10 -21.61
N GLY A 67 -2.86 -14.05 -20.81
CA GLY A 67 -1.73 -14.89 -21.19
C GLY A 67 -1.50 -16.04 -20.21
N ALA A 68 -0.30 -16.62 -20.27
CA ALA A 68 0.13 -17.66 -19.35
C ALA A 68 1.57 -17.42 -18.87
N VAL A 69 1.86 -17.89 -17.66
CA VAL A 69 3.18 -17.82 -17.02
C VAL A 69 3.58 -19.23 -16.62
N LYS A 70 4.75 -19.67 -17.07
CA LYS A 70 5.31 -20.98 -16.70
C LYS A 70 5.63 -21.04 -15.20
N PRO A 71 5.75 -22.24 -14.61
CA PRO A 71 6.30 -22.41 -13.26
C PRO A 71 7.63 -21.66 -13.11
N GLN A 72 7.88 -21.09 -11.94
CA GLN A 72 9.14 -20.40 -11.60
C GLN A 72 9.57 -19.33 -12.62
N CYS A 73 8.62 -18.69 -13.29
CA CYS A 73 8.86 -17.65 -14.31
C CYS A 73 8.05 -16.38 -14.00
N CYS A 74 8.31 -15.33 -14.78
CA CYS A 74 7.52 -14.12 -14.78
C CYS A 74 7.07 -13.74 -16.20
N VAL A 75 6.11 -12.81 -16.27
CA VAL A 75 5.69 -12.17 -17.51
C VAL A 75 5.52 -10.67 -17.26
N ASP A 76 5.89 -9.88 -18.26
CA ASP A 76 5.73 -8.44 -18.25
C ASP A 76 4.45 -8.04 -19.01
N ILE A 77 3.63 -7.22 -18.37
CA ILE A 77 2.38 -6.70 -18.89
C ILE A 77 2.56 -5.20 -19.11
N VAL A 78 2.46 -4.75 -20.36
CA VAL A 78 2.64 -3.33 -20.68
C VAL A 78 1.31 -2.59 -20.56
N ILE A 79 1.25 -1.60 -19.69
CA ILE A 79 0.10 -0.73 -19.47
C ILE A 79 0.44 0.67 -19.98
N ARG A 80 -0.43 1.20 -20.86
CA ARG A 80 -0.28 2.54 -21.45
C ARG A 80 -1.43 3.43 -21.02
N HIS A 81 -1.13 4.61 -20.48
CA HIS A 81 -2.11 5.68 -20.30
C HIS A 81 -2.27 6.45 -21.62
N ARG A 82 -3.50 6.56 -22.14
CA ARG A 82 -3.80 7.21 -23.41
C ARG A 82 -4.51 8.55 -23.27
N ASP A 83 -5.26 8.76 -22.19
CA ASP A 83 -6.10 9.95 -22.02
C ASP A 83 -5.58 10.91 -20.95
N VAL A 84 -4.46 11.56 -21.25
CA VAL A 84 -3.74 12.44 -20.32
C VAL A 84 -4.41 13.82 -20.29
N ARG A 85 -5.34 14.00 -19.34
CA ARG A 85 -6.12 15.23 -19.18
C ARG A 85 -6.28 15.59 -17.71
N ALA A 86 -6.39 16.88 -17.43
CA ALA A 86 -6.56 17.40 -16.07
C ALA A 86 -7.78 16.84 -15.32
N CYS A 87 -8.86 16.50 -16.04
CA CYS A 87 -10.04 15.87 -15.44
C CYS A 87 -9.80 14.46 -14.88
N HIS A 88 -8.67 13.83 -15.21
CA HIS A 88 -8.29 12.49 -14.72
C HIS A 88 -7.22 12.54 -13.63
N TYR A 89 -6.75 13.72 -13.25
CA TYR A 89 -5.72 13.84 -12.22
C TYR A 89 -6.24 13.37 -10.87
N ARG A 90 -5.40 12.59 -10.16
CA ARG A 90 -5.67 12.03 -8.82
C ARG A 90 -6.89 11.11 -8.75
N VAL A 91 -7.43 10.70 -9.91
CA VAL A 91 -8.45 9.65 -9.99
C VAL A 91 -7.77 8.30 -9.78
N ILE A 92 -8.36 7.49 -8.89
CA ILE A 92 -7.88 6.14 -8.57
C ILE A 92 -8.55 5.15 -9.53
N ASP A 93 -7.75 4.60 -10.43
CA ASP A 93 -8.14 3.47 -11.27
C ASP A 93 -7.59 2.17 -10.71
N LYS A 94 -8.21 1.07 -11.14
CA LYS A 94 -7.84 -0.28 -10.69
C LYS A 94 -7.63 -1.22 -11.87
N PHE A 95 -6.52 -1.93 -11.82
CA PHE A 95 -6.24 -3.12 -12.60
C PHE A 95 -6.41 -4.35 -11.72
N ARG A 96 -7.27 -5.29 -12.12
CA ARG A 96 -7.50 -6.54 -11.40
C ARG A 96 -6.87 -7.68 -12.18
N LEU A 97 -5.82 -8.28 -11.63
CA LEU A 97 -5.25 -9.52 -12.11
C LEU A 97 -6.03 -10.69 -11.53
N GLN A 98 -6.50 -11.58 -12.40
CA GLN A 98 -7.06 -12.86 -12.04
C GLN A 98 -6.13 -13.94 -12.56
N VAL A 99 -5.81 -14.92 -11.72
CA VAL A 99 -5.02 -16.08 -12.13
C VAL A 99 -5.80 -17.38 -11.92
N SER A 100 -5.61 -18.34 -12.80
CA SER A 100 -6.09 -19.71 -12.66
C SER A 100 -4.97 -20.68 -13.02
N GLU A 101 -5.08 -21.93 -12.57
CA GLU A 101 -4.23 -23.00 -13.09
C GLU A 101 -4.59 -23.27 -14.56
N GLN A 102 -3.62 -23.62 -15.41
CA GLN A 102 -3.85 -23.83 -16.84
C GLN A 102 -4.94 -24.88 -17.15
N SER A 103 -5.02 -25.93 -16.33
CA SER A 103 -5.99 -27.03 -16.41
C SER A 103 -7.39 -26.65 -15.96
N GLN A 104 -7.53 -25.58 -15.16
CA GLN A 104 -8.79 -25.15 -14.55
C GLN A 104 -9.26 -23.80 -15.13
N ARG A 105 -10.58 -23.64 -15.31
CA ARG A 105 -11.17 -22.35 -15.72
C ARG A 105 -11.51 -21.41 -14.57
N LYS A 106 -11.40 -21.90 -13.33
CA LYS A 106 -11.82 -21.20 -12.11
C LYS A 106 -10.69 -20.32 -11.60
N ALA A 107 -10.99 -19.07 -11.23
CA ALA A 107 -9.97 -18.12 -10.78
C ALA A 107 -9.48 -18.49 -9.38
N LEU A 108 -8.25 -18.96 -9.28
CA LEU A 108 -7.63 -19.40 -8.02
C LEU A 108 -7.12 -18.22 -7.20
N GLY A 109 -6.67 -17.14 -7.85
CA GLY A 109 -6.08 -15.97 -7.18
C GLY A 109 -6.49 -14.66 -7.81
N ARG A 110 -6.46 -13.58 -7.02
CA ARG A 110 -6.77 -12.21 -7.47
C ARG A 110 -5.85 -11.19 -6.81
N LYS A 111 -5.46 -10.16 -7.56
CA LYS A 111 -4.74 -8.99 -7.05
C LYS A 111 -5.26 -7.72 -7.69
N GLU A 112 -5.49 -6.70 -6.87
CA GLU A 112 -5.73 -5.34 -7.35
C GLU A 112 -4.41 -4.55 -7.34
N VAL A 113 -4.16 -3.82 -8.43
CA VAL A 113 -3.09 -2.85 -8.61
C VAL A 113 -3.74 -1.51 -8.89
N ILE A 114 -3.39 -0.50 -8.09
CA ILE A 114 -3.92 0.85 -8.23
C ILE A 114 -3.13 1.59 -9.32
N ALA A 115 -3.83 2.44 -10.08
CA ALA A 115 -3.21 3.36 -11.00
C ALA A 115 -3.73 4.79 -10.80
N THR A 116 -2.83 5.77 -10.85
CA THR A 116 -3.17 7.19 -10.67
C THR A 116 -2.42 8.02 -11.71
N LEU A 117 -3.10 9.01 -12.30
CA LEU A 117 -2.46 10.06 -13.08
C LEU A 117 -2.25 11.29 -12.19
N LEU A 118 -1.01 11.75 -12.08
CA LEU A 118 -0.65 12.97 -11.36
C LEU A 118 -0.28 14.08 -12.36
N PRO A 119 -0.42 15.37 -11.97
CA PRO A 119 -0.09 16.48 -12.84
C PRO A 119 1.42 16.57 -13.12
N SER A 120 2.27 16.31 -12.12
CA SER A 120 3.72 16.44 -12.24
C SER A 120 4.49 15.51 -11.32
N ALA A 121 5.61 14.96 -11.79
CA ALA A 121 6.54 14.15 -11.00
C ALA A 121 7.25 14.95 -9.89
N ALA A 122 7.41 16.26 -10.05
CA ALA A 122 8.06 17.11 -9.06
C ALA A 122 7.22 17.34 -7.78
N GLN A 123 5.92 17.05 -7.83
CA GLN A 123 5.00 17.24 -6.70
C GLN A 123 4.97 16.06 -5.72
N GLU A 124 5.75 15.00 -5.95
CA GLU A 124 5.86 13.85 -5.04
C GLU A 124 6.77 14.08 -3.81
N GLN A 125 7.21 15.32 -3.56
CA GLN A 125 7.73 15.63 -2.22
C GLN A 125 6.61 15.36 -1.22
N PRO A 126 6.84 14.51 -0.19
CA PRO A 126 5.81 14.14 0.74
C PRO A 126 5.19 15.42 1.30
N GLN A 127 3.87 15.56 1.15
CA GLN A 127 3.15 16.44 2.03
C GLN A 127 3.40 15.90 3.43
N VAL A 128 4.35 16.51 4.13
CA VAL A 128 4.49 16.44 5.57
C VAL A 128 3.10 16.79 6.08
N ARG A 129 2.33 15.78 6.51
CA ARG A 129 1.19 16.02 7.38
C ARG A 129 1.75 16.91 8.50
N PRO A 130 1.11 18.03 8.88
CA PRO A 130 1.54 18.79 10.04
C PRO A 130 1.46 17.89 11.29
N GLN A 131 2.51 17.11 11.56
CA GLN A 131 2.75 16.43 12.83
C GLN A 131 3.15 17.42 13.92
N GLU A 132 3.32 18.69 13.55
CA GLU A 132 3.58 19.81 14.46
C GLU A 132 2.39 20.06 15.41
N GLU A 133 1.14 19.80 14.98
CA GLU A 133 -0.03 19.99 15.85
C GLU A 133 -0.12 18.90 16.94
N GLU A 134 0.20 17.64 16.63
CA GLU A 134 0.13 16.54 17.61
C GLU A 134 1.29 16.60 18.63
N ARG A 135 2.48 17.06 18.23
CA ARG A 135 3.60 17.28 19.16
C ARG A 135 3.34 18.47 20.08
N SER A 136 2.80 19.57 19.54
CA SER A 136 2.49 20.77 20.34
C SER A 136 1.44 20.49 21.42
N MET A 137 0.41 19.69 21.12
CA MET A 137 -0.60 19.31 22.13
C MET A 137 -0.03 18.39 23.22
N LYS A 138 0.92 17.50 22.90
CA LYS A 138 1.57 16.63 23.90
C LYS A 138 2.54 17.41 24.80
N GLU A 139 3.28 18.37 24.27
CA GLU A 139 4.14 19.26 25.06
C GLU A 139 3.33 20.17 25.97
N GLN A 140 2.25 20.80 25.48
CA GLN A 140 1.40 21.64 26.33
C GLN A 140 0.65 20.85 27.41
N LEU A 141 0.28 19.59 27.14
CA LEU A 141 -0.34 18.74 28.15
C LEU A 141 0.68 18.29 29.20
N ALA A 142 1.91 17.96 28.79
CA ALA A 142 3.00 17.61 29.71
C ALA A 142 3.36 18.77 30.64
N ASP A 143 3.47 20.00 30.12
CA ASP A 143 3.73 21.20 30.93
C ASP A 143 2.59 21.51 31.91
N ARG A 144 1.33 21.33 31.50
CA ARG A 144 0.17 21.50 32.40
C ARG A 144 0.15 20.48 33.52
N VAL A 145 0.44 19.20 33.22
CA VAL A 145 0.47 18.12 34.22
C VAL A 145 1.63 18.32 35.21
N PHE A 146 2.78 18.80 34.74
CA PHE A 146 3.94 19.09 35.59
C PHE A 146 3.67 20.26 36.55
N PHE A 147 3.01 21.32 36.06
CA PHE A 147 2.68 22.49 36.88
C PHE A 147 1.65 22.18 37.98
N GLU A 148 0.60 21.40 37.70
CA GLU A 148 -0.36 20.94 38.72
C GLU A 148 0.28 20.06 39.79
N GLN A 149 1.24 19.18 39.42
CA GLN A 149 1.95 18.35 40.40
C GLN A 149 2.85 19.15 41.34
N THR A 150 3.50 20.22 40.86
CA THR A 150 4.31 21.08 41.72
C THR A 150 3.49 21.96 42.65
N ALA A 151 2.28 22.37 42.26
CA ALA A 151 1.41 23.19 43.10
C ALA A 151 0.83 22.43 44.32
N PHE A 152 0.74 21.10 44.25
CA PHE A 152 0.25 20.27 45.37
C PHE A 152 1.31 19.95 46.44
N GLN A 153 2.58 20.24 46.21
CA GLN A 153 3.66 19.90 47.16
C GLN A 153 4.20 21.07 48.01
N THR A 154 3.76 22.30 47.77
CA THR A 154 4.20 23.46 48.57
C THR A 154 3.45 23.64 49.89
N GLY A 155 2.51 22.75 50.23
CA GLY A 155 1.73 22.81 51.47
C GLY A 155 2.21 21.93 52.63
N ALA A 156 3.20 21.05 52.44
CA ALA A 156 3.54 20.01 53.42
C ALA A 156 5.00 20.01 53.94
N PHE A 157 5.83 20.95 53.50
CA PHE A 157 7.23 21.03 53.96
C PHE A 157 7.53 22.17 54.93
N HIS A 158 6.57 23.07 55.22
CA HIS A 158 6.81 24.16 56.15
C HIS A 158 6.54 23.82 57.63
N THR A 159 5.77 22.77 57.92
CA THR A 159 5.47 22.34 59.30
C THR A 159 6.48 21.38 59.90
N PHE A 160 7.37 20.75 59.10
CA PHE A 160 8.35 19.81 59.63
C PHE A 160 9.67 20.47 60.07
N LEU A 161 9.98 21.68 59.59
CA LEU A 161 11.22 22.38 59.95
C LEU A 161 11.12 23.22 61.23
N LEU A 162 9.92 23.51 61.73
CA LEU A 162 9.71 24.28 62.96
C LEU A 162 9.77 23.43 64.24
N LEU A 163 9.69 22.09 64.15
CA LEU A 163 9.77 21.20 65.33
C LEU A 163 11.21 20.78 65.68
N LEU A 164 12.19 21.00 64.81
CA LEU A 164 13.59 20.62 65.04
C LEU A 164 14.47 21.73 65.64
N ASN A 165 13.96 22.96 65.78
CA ASN A 165 14.72 24.11 66.30
C ASN A 165 14.36 24.52 67.74
N THR A 166 13.67 23.66 68.51
CA THR A 166 13.33 23.92 69.93
C THR A 166 13.84 22.81 70.87
N LEU A 167 14.87 22.07 70.46
CA LEU A 167 15.64 21.20 71.34
C LEU A 167 17.13 21.35 71.05
N PHE A 168 17.65 22.56 71.24
CA PHE A 168 18.99 22.85 71.75
C PHE A 168 18.97 24.23 72.41
#